data_AF-A0A822EXG6-F1
#
_entry.id   AF-A0A822EXG6-F1
#
_cell.length_a   1.000
_cell.length_b   1.000
_cell.length_c   1.000
_cell.angle_alpha   90.00
_cell.angle_beta   90.00
_cell.angle_gamma   90.00
#
_symmetry.space_group_name_H-M   'P 1'
#
loop_
_entity.id
_entity.type
_entity.pdbx_description
1 polymer ?
#
loop_
_entity_poly.entity_id
_entity_poly.type
_entity_poly.pdbx_seq_one_letter_code
_entity_poly.pdbx_strand_id
1 'polypeptide(L)'
;MTVDYLPLIPDSDLVNKIDHSFNVLEQCLTIYTPNQIAVAFTGGKDCTVVLHLFSLVLSKKLLHSNKKPLFRALFIHNKPQFDDVLQFIDESVKRYEIDLIKIQGRMNDALNQLKSTHPDTQCIIMGTRLTD
;
A
#
# COMPACT_ATOMS: atom_id res chain seq x y z
N MET A 1 15.76 -10.46 4.39
CA MET A 1 15.76 -10.43 5.87
C MET A 1 14.53 -9.66 6.32
N THR A 2 13.48 -10.33 6.74
CA THR A 2 12.42 -9.70 7.54
C THR A 2 12.96 -9.63 8.96
N VAL A 3 13.31 -8.43 9.41
CA VAL A 3 13.54 -8.19 10.83
C VAL A 3 12.18 -8.33 11.49
N ASP A 4 12.05 -9.27 12.42
CA ASP A 4 10.90 -9.33 13.30
C ASP A 4 11.03 -8.14 14.26
N TYR A 5 10.35 -7.04 13.95
CA TYR A 5 10.42 -5.80 14.75
C TYR A 5 9.56 -5.87 16.01
N LEU A 6 8.61 -6.82 16.08
CA LEU A 6 7.66 -6.94 17.18
C LEU A 6 8.34 -7.11 18.56
N PRO A 7 9.45 -7.85 18.72
CA PRO A 7 10.12 -8.00 20.01
C PRO A 7 10.87 -6.73 20.47
N LEU A 8 11.03 -5.73 19.61
CA LEU A 8 11.83 -4.53 19.86
C LEU A 8 10.98 -3.30 20.21
N ILE A 9 9.64 -3.42 20.16
CA ILE A 9 8.72 -2.32 20.44
C ILE A 9 8.22 -2.46 21.89
N PRO A 10 8.60 -1.55 22.81
CA PRO A 10 8.19 -1.64 24.22
C PRO A 10 6.72 -1.27 24.46
N ASP A 11 6.08 -0.60 23.49
CA ASP A 11 4.67 -0.20 23.55
C ASP A 11 3.76 -1.35 23.08
N SER A 12 3.09 -2.00 24.04
CA SER A 12 2.21 -3.14 23.76
C SER A 12 0.95 -2.76 22.98
N ASP A 13 0.43 -1.54 23.11
CA ASP A 13 -0.73 -1.09 22.34
C ASP A 13 -0.36 -0.88 20.86
N LEU A 14 0.83 -0.30 20.62
CA LEU A 14 1.36 -0.18 19.26
C LEU A 14 1.61 -1.56 18.64
N VAL A 15 2.20 -2.51 19.39
CA VAL A 15 2.39 -3.89 18.93
C VAL A 15 1.06 -4.52 18.52
N ASN A 16 0.03 -4.43 19.38
CA ASN A 16 -1.29 -4.98 19.08
C ASN A 16 -1.92 -4.38 17.81
N LYS A 17 -1.75 -3.07 17.58
CA LYS A 17 -2.22 -2.39 16.37
C LYS A 17 -1.47 -2.85 15.12
N ILE A 18 -0.17 -3.05 15.21
CA ILE A 18 0.66 -3.57 14.11
C ILE A 18 0.25 -5.01 13.80
N ASP A 19 0.12 -5.86 14.81
CA ASP A 19 -0.30 -7.27 14.66
C ASP A 19 -1.69 -7.37 14.04
N HIS A 20 -2.64 -6.56 14.51
CA HIS A 20 -3.96 -6.49 13.91
C HIS A 20 -3.90 -6.08 12.43
N SER A 21 -3.09 -5.07 12.11
CA SER A 21 -2.88 -4.61 10.73
C SER A 21 -2.28 -5.71 9.85
N PHE A 22 -1.27 -6.43 10.34
CA PHE A 22 -0.69 -7.58 9.64
C PHE A 22 -1.71 -8.67 9.38
N ASN A 23 -2.52 -9.04 10.38
CA ASN A 23 -3.56 -10.04 10.22
C ASN A 23 -4.56 -9.66 9.11
N VAL A 24 -5.00 -8.39 9.06
CA VAL A 24 -5.91 -7.91 8.00
C VAL A 24 -5.25 -7.96 6.62
N LEU A 25 -3.99 -7.55 6.50
CA LEU A 25 -3.24 -7.57 5.24
C LEU A 25 -2.94 -8.99 4.75
N GLU A 26 -2.60 -9.90 5.67
CA GLU A 26 -2.41 -11.33 5.39
C GLU A 26 -3.71 -11.97 4.90
N GLN A 27 -4.85 -11.66 5.55
CA GLN A 27 -6.18 -12.09 5.10
C GLN A 27 -6.54 -11.53 3.71
N CYS A 28 -6.22 -10.27 3.42
CA CYS A 28 -6.43 -9.70 2.09
C CYS A 28 -5.71 -10.54 1.01
N LEU A 29 -4.49 -11.00 1.31
CA LEU A 29 -3.70 -11.85 0.43
C LEU A 29 -4.18 -13.31 0.35
N THR A 30 -5.13 -13.77 1.18
CA THR A 30 -5.80 -15.08 0.98
C THR A 30 -6.97 -14.97 0.02
N ILE A 31 -7.55 -13.78 -0.14
CA ILE A 31 -8.71 -13.50 -0.99
C ILE A 31 -8.27 -13.04 -2.39
N TYR A 32 -7.25 -12.17 -2.45
CA TYR A 32 -6.76 -11.56 -3.69
C TYR A 32 -5.30 -11.92 -3.94
N THR A 33 -4.94 -12.13 -5.21
CA THR A 33 -3.53 -12.21 -5.60
C THR A 33 -2.88 -10.83 -5.54
N PRO A 34 -1.53 -10.73 -5.38
CA PRO A 34 -0.86 -9.43 -5.28
C PRO A 34 -1.17 -8.47 -6.44
N ASN A 35 -1.31 -8.98 -7.67
CA ASN A 35 -1.63 -8.14 -8.85
C ASN A 35 -3.07 -7.59 -8.82
N GLN A 36 -3.97 -8.21 -8.06
CA GLN A 36 -5.35 -7.76 -7.91
C GLN A 36 -5.53 -6.69 -6.82
N ILE A 37 -4.46 -6.38 -6.08
CA ILE A 37 -4.47 -5.45 -4.96
C ILE A 37 -3.70 -4.18 -5.35
N ALA A 38 -4.28 -3.01 -5.08
CA ALA A 38 -3.58 -1.74 -5.10
C ALA A 38 -3.62 -1.09 -3.71
N VAL A 39 -2.53 -0.44 -3.28
CA VAL A 39 -2.54 0.42 -2.09
C VAL A 39 -2.83 1.86 -2.50
N ALA A 40 -3.85 2.49 -1.95
CA ALA A 40 -4.10 3.92 -2.16
C ALA A 40 -2.96 4.73 -1.51
N PHE A 41 -2.21 5.48 -2.31
CA PHE A 41 -1.00 6.16 -1.87
C PHE A 41 -0.93 7.60 -2.39
N THR A 42 -1.02 8.55 -1.47
CA THR A 42 -1.00 9.99 -1.75
C THR A 42 0.24 10.69 -1.20
N GLY A 43 1.21 9.94 -0.67
CA GLY A 43 2.39 10.48 0.02
C GLY A 43 2.13 10.94 1.46
N GLY A 44 0.91 10.79 1.97
CA GLY A 44 0.59 11.09 3.37
C GLY A 44 1.14 10.05 4.35
N LYS A 45 1.24 10.42 5.63
CA LYS A 45 1.77 9.55 6.70
C LYS A 45 1.00 8.22 6.84
N ASP A 46 -0.33 8.28 6.80
CA ASP A 46 -1.17 7.11 7.11
C ASP A 46 -1.09 6.06 5.97
N CYS A 47 -1.21 6.51 4.72
CA CYS A 47 -1.00 5.62 3.57
C CYS A 47 0.45 5.13 3.44
N THR A 48 1.45 5.90 3.90
CA THR A 48 2.85 5.46 3.92
C THR A 48 3.05 4.30 4.89
N VAL A 49 2.47 4.39 6.09
CA VAL A 49 2.52 3.28 7.06
C VAL A 49 1.87 2.03 6.48
N VAL A 50 0.67 2.15 5.91
CA VAL A 50 -0.04 1.01 5.30
C VAL A 50 0.74 0.41 4.14
N LEU A 51 1.31 1.23 3.25
CA LEU A 51 2.16 0.80 2.15
C LEU A 51 3.38 0.03 2.66
N HIS A 52 4.04 0.54 3.70
CA HIS A 52 5.17 -0.13 4.31
C HIS A 52 4.79 -1.48 4.90
N LEU A 53 3.72 -1.55 5.71
CA LEU A 53 3.24 -2.80 6.31
C LEU A 53 2.86 -3.82 5.22
N PHE A 54 2.18 -3.40 4.16
CA PHE A 54 1.82 -4.28 3.05
C PHE A 54 3.06 -4.82 2.33
N SER A 55 4.08 -3.99 2.11
CA SER A 55 5.35 -4.44 1.52
C SER A 55 6.04 -5.53 2.37
N LEU A 56 5.98 -5.41 3.71
CA LEU A 56 6.55 -6.39 4.63
C LEU A 56 5.78 -7.72 4.58
N VAL A 57 4.45 -7.65 4.63
CA VAL A 57 3.58 -8.84 4.55
C VAL A 57 3.77 -9.56 3.21
N LEU A 58 3.82 -8.81 2.09
CA LEU A 58 4.05 -9.38 0.78
C LEU A 58 5.45 -10.01 0.67
N SER A 59 6.48 -9.32 1.20
CA SER A 59 7.84 -9.86 1.25
C SER A 59 7.89 -11.18 2.02
N LYS A 60 7.24 -11.25 3.19
CA LYS A 60 7.12 -12.46 4.01
C LYS A 60 6.46 -13.59 3.23
N LYS A 61 5.37 -13.32 2.51
CA LYS A 61 4.66 -14.32 1.68
C LYS A 61 5.52 -14.83 0.51
N LEU A 62 6.39 -13.98 -0.03
CA LEU A 62 7.25 -14.28 -1.18
C LEU A 62 8.65 -14.76 -0.79
N LEU A 63 8.97 -14.94 0.49
CA LEU A 63 10.30 -15.34 0.99
C LEU A 63 10.87 -16.60 0.30
N HIS A 64 10.00 -17.54 -0.07
CA HIS A 64 10.40 -18.79 -0.74
C HIS A 64 10.28 -18.75 -2.27
N SER A 65 9.90 -17.61 -2.82
CA SER A 65 9.84 -17.39 -4.26
C SER A 65 11.06 -16.58 -4.71
N ASN A 66 11.66 -16.95 -5.84
CA ASN A 66 12.70 -16.11 -6.49
C ASN A 66 12.10 -14.83 -7.13
N LYS A 67 10.89 -14.43 -6.74
CA LYS A 67 10.21 -13.24 -7.24
C LYS A 67 10.37 -12.13 -6.22
N LYS A 68 10.77 -10.95 -6.69
CA LYS A 68 10.71 -9.74 -5.87
C LYS A 68 9.24 -9.37 -5.59
N PRO A 69 8.93 -8.78 -4.42
CA PRO A 69 7.60 -8.31 -4.11
C PRO A 69 7.27 -7.07 -4.95
N LEU A 70 6.67 -7.29 -6.13
CA LEU A 70 6.04 -6.22 -6.90
C LEU A 70 4.59 -6.10 -6.46
N PHE A 71 4.18 -4.89 -6.11
CA PHE A 71 2.78 -4.57 -5.85
C PHE A 71 2.42 -3.21 -6.42
N ARG A 72 1.12 -3.00 -6.57
CA ARG A 72 0.56 -1.81 -7.18
C ARG A 72 0.21 -0.77 -6.13
N ALA A 73 0.40 0.49 -6.47
CA ALA A 73 -0.17 1.60 -5.73
C ALA A 73 -1.03 2.48 -6.64
N LEU A 74 -2.03 3.13 -6.05
CA LEU A 74 -2.95 4.01 -6.74
C LEU A 74 -2.81 5.42 -6.18
N PHE A 75 -2.36 6.34 -7.02
CA PHE A 75 -2.29 7.76 -6.74
C PHE A 75 -3.35 8.50 -7.56
N ILE A 76 -4.42 8.94 -6.88
CA ILE A 76 -5.46 9.78 -7.47
C ILE A 76 -5.25 11.22 -7.01
N HIS A 77 -5.23 12.17 -7.94
CA HIS A 77 -5.15 13.59 -7.62
C HIS A 77 -6.08 14.42 -8.51
N ASN A 78 -6.68 15.47 -7.95
CA ASN A 78 -7.55 16.41 -8.69
C ASN A 78 -7.06 17.86 -8.63
N LYS A 79 -5.94 18.10 -7.96
CA LYS A 79 -5.30 19.41 -7.79
C LYS A 79 -3.79 19.25 -7.94
N PRO A 80 -3.07 20.32 -8.28
CA PRO A 80 -1.62 20.37 -8.16
C PRO A 80 -1.20 19.92 -6.75
N GLN A 81 -0.17 19.08 -6.68
CA GLN A 81 0.46 18.69 -5.42
C GLN A 81 1.71 19.53 -5.22
N PHE A 82 2.16 19.63 -3.97
CA PHE A 82 3.47 20.19 -3.67
C PHE A 82 4.58 19.31 -4.26
N ASP A 83 5.64 19.94 -4.78
CA ASP A 83 6.76 19.24 -5.39
C ASP A 83 7.41 18.25 -4.42
N ASP A 84 7.55 18.62 -3.14
CA ASP A 84 8.08 17.75 -2.09
C ASP A 84 7.26 16.46 -1.91
N VAL A 85 5.94 16.53 -2.07
CA VAL A 85 5.06 15.36 -1.99
C VAL A 85 5.25 14.46 -3.19
N LEU A 86 5.35 15.04 -4.40
CA LEU A 86 5.58 14.28 -5.62
C LEU A 86 6.97 13.62 -5.60
N GLN A 87 7.99 14.34 -5.11
CA GLN A 87 9.32 13.79 -4.88
C GLN A 87 9.27 12.63 -3.89
N PHE A 88 8.58 12.79 -2.77
CA PHE A 88 8.42 11.72 -1.78
C PHE A 88 7.72 10.48 -2.36
N ILE A 89 6.69 10.68 -3.19
CA ILE A 89 6.02 9.58 -3.89
C ILE A 89 7.01 8.87 -4.83
N ASP A 90 7.75 9.61 -5.65
CA ASP A 90 8.68 9.02 -6.60
C ASP A 90 9.86 8.30 -5.89
N GLU A 91 10.33 8.82 -4.76
CA GLU A 91 11.30 8.13 -3.89
C GLU A 91 10.73 6.85 -3.29
N SER A 92 9.48 6.88 -2.86
CA SER A 92 8.78 5.71 -2.31
C SER A 92 8.57 4.63 -3.38
N VAL A 93 8.20 5.01 -4.61
CA VAL A 93 8.08 4.08 -5.75
C VAL A 93 9.38 3.34 -6.00
N LYS A 94 10.51 4.06 -5.96
CA LYS A 94 11.84 3.45 -6.12
C LYS A 94 12.19 2.54 -4.94
N ARG A 95 11.96 3.01 -3.71
CA ARG A 95 12.31 2.29 -2.47
C ARG A 95 11.56 0.96 -2.34
N TYR A 96 10.29 0.94 -2.72
CA TYR A 96 9.41 -0.23 -2.55
C TYR A 96 9.17 -0.98 -3.86
N GLU A 97 9.84 -0.61 -4.97
CA GLU A 97 9.66 -1.17 -6.31
C GLU A 97 8.18 -1.28 -6.71
N ILE A 98 7.46 -0.15 -6.67
CA ILE A 98 5.99 -0.10 -6.83
C ILE A 98 5.61 0.04 -8.31
N ASP A 99 4.57 -0.70 -8.74
CA ASP A 99 3.80 -0.40 -9.95
C ASP A 99 2.81 0.74 -9.66
N LEU A 100 3.21 2.00 -9.88
CA LEU A 100 2.39 3.15 -9.52
C LEU A 100 1.43 3.53 -10.66
N ILE A 101 0.14 3.37 -10.39
CA ILE A 101 -0.93 3.92 -11.23
C ILE A 101 -1.21 5.36 -10.79
N LYS A 102 -0.98 6.30 -11.70
CA LYS A 102 -1.33 7.73 -11.50
C LYS A 102 -2.60 8.05 -12.30
N ILE A 103 -3.65 8.54 -11.64
CA ILE A 103 -4.89 8.99 -12.29
C ILE A 103 -5.24 10.40 -11.83
N GLN A 104 -5.45 11.29 -12.79
CA GLN A 104 -5.95 12.62 -12.51
C GLN A 104 -7.47 12.66 -12.63
N GLY A 105 -8.17 13.12 -11.59
CA GLY A 105 -9.62 13.26 -11.64
C GLY A 105 -10.29 13.19 -10.27
N ARG A 106 -11.61 13.36 -10.26
CA ARG A 106 -12.43 13.11 -9.06
C ARG A 106 -12.44 11.62 -8.77
N MET A 107 -12.67 11.24 -7.51
CA MET A 107 -12.63 9.85 -7.06
C MET A 107 -13.45 8.90 -7.95
N ASN A 108 -14.72 9.21 -8.22
CA ASN A 108 -15.58 8.35 -9.03
C ASN A 108 -15.06 8.16 -10.46
N ASP A 109 -14.63 9.25 -11.10
CA ASP A 109 -14.10 9.21 -12.47
C ASP A 109 -12.79 8.41 -12.51
N ALA A 110 -11.93 8.63 -11.51
CA ALA A 110 -10.67 7.93 -11.39
C ALA A 110 -10.84 6.43 -11.12
N LEU A 111 -11.83 6.04 -10.30
CA LEU A 111 -12.15 4.63 -10.07
C LEU A 111 -12.77 3.98 -11.31
N ASN A 112 -13.58 4.70 -12.09
CA ASN A 112 -14.09 4.20 -13.37
C ASN A 112 -12.96 4.01 -14.39
N GLN A 113 -12.02 4.96 -14.46
CA GLN A 113 -10.83 4.84 -15.29
C GLN A 113 -9.92 3.69 -14.82
N LEU A 114 -9.79 3.47 -13.51
CA LEU A 114 -9.03 2.35 -12.97
C LEU A 114 -9.65 1.02 -13.42
N LYS A 115 -10.97 0.87 -13.31
CA LYS A 115 -11.68 -0.35 -13.74
C LYS A 115 -11.49 -0.64 -15.23
N SER A 116 -11.40 0.38 -16.09
CA SER A 116 -11.19 0.19 -17.53
C SER A 116 -9.73 -0.09 -17.90
N THR A 117 -8.78 0.57 -17.22
CA THR A 117 -7.35 0.48 -17.55
C THR A 117 -6.64 -0.67 -16.84
N HIS A 118 -7.09 -1.04 -15.65
CA HIS A 118 -6.52 -2.10 -14.79
C HIS A 118 -7.66 -2.98 -14.23
N PRO A 119 -8.41 -3.69 -15.10
CA PRO A 119 -9.58 -4.48 -14.72
C PRO A 119 -9.26 -5.65 -13.76
N ASP A 120 -7.99 -6.02 -13.64
CA ASP A 120 -7.46 -6.96 -12.68
C ASP A 120 -7.43 -6.42 -11.25
N THR A 121 -7.45 -5.09 -11.05
CA THR A 121 -7.50 -4.48 -9.72
C THR A 121 -8.89 -4.68 -9.09
N GLN A 122 -8.97 -5.58 -8.12
CA GLN A 122 -10.22 -5.95 -7.44
C GLN A 122 -10.29 -5.44 -6.00
N CYS A 123 -9.15 -5.08 -5.41
CA CYS A 123 -9.07 -4.57 -4.04
C CYS A 123 -8.21 -3.31 -3.98
N ILE A 124 -8.68 -2.30 -3.25
CA ILE A 124 -7.88 -1.12 -2.90
C ILE A 124 -7.75 -1.07 -1.38
N ILE A 125 -6.52 -1.15 -0.88
CA ILE A 125 -6.20 -0.98 0.54
C ILE A 125 -6.09 0.53 0.82
N MET A 126 -6.84 1.02 1.80
CA MET A 126 -6.86 2.43 2.18
C MET A 126 -6.26 2.65 3.58
N GLY A 127 -5.44 3.69 3.73
CA GLY A 127 -4.88 4.12 5.01
C GLY A 127 -5.78 5.10 5.77
N THR A 128 -7.08 4.84 5.82
CA THR A 128 -8.06 5.65 6.59
C THR A 128 -8.14 5.17 8.04
N ARG A 129 -8.36 6.10 8.98
CA ARG A 129 -8.51 5.82 10.41
C ARG A 129 -9.96 5.99 10.84
N LEU A 130 -10.33 5.36 11.95
CA LEU A 130 -11.68 5.51 12.54
C LEU A 130 -12.01 6.96 12.91
N THR A 131 -10.99 7.77 13.20
CA THR A 131 -11.12 9.16 13.65
C THR A 131 -11.03 10.19 12.54
N ASP A 132 -10.92 9.75 11.29
CA ASP A 132 -10.85 10.65 10.13
C ASP A 132 -12.26 11.19 9.74
#